data_AF-A0A6B2M647-F1
#
_entry.id   AF-A0A6B2M647-F1
#
_cell.length_a   1.000
_cell.length_b   1.000
_cell.length_c   1.000
_cell.angle_alpha   90.00
_cell.angle_beta   90.00
_cell.angle_gamma   90.00
#
_symmetry.space_group_name_H-M   'P 1'
#
loop_
_entity.id
_entity.type
_entity.pdbx_description
1 polymer ?
#
loop_
_entity_poly.entity_id
_entity_poly.type
_entity_poly.pdbx_seq_one_letter_code
_entity_poly.pdbx_strand_id
1 'polypeptide(L)' 'DKLTVARARKIQRFLSQPFDVAKVFTGSDGVQVPLTETIESFKAVVAGEYDHLPEGAFYMVGGIEEVKAKAEKMAADAA' A
#
# COMPACT_ATOMS: atom_id res chain seq x y z
N ASP A 1 -14.60 -1.77 -16.18
CA ASP A 1 -13.87 -0.49 -16.37
C ASP A 1 -13.57 0.24 -15.07
N LYS A 2 -14.57 0.81 -14.38
CA LYS A 2 -14.32 1.58 -13.12
C LYS A 2 -13.55 0.79 -12.06
N LEU A 3 -13.89 -0.48 -11.88
CA LEU A 3 -13.19 -1.38 -10.95
C LEU A 3 -11.72 -1.60 -11.36
N THR A 4 -11.48 -1.84 -12.65
CA THR A 4 -10.13 -1.99 -13.20
C THR A 4 -9.28 -0.74 -12.97
N VAL A 5 -9.85 0.46 -13.18
CA VAL A 5 -9.16 1.72 -12.90
C VAL A 5 -8.86 1.88 -11.40
N ALA A 6 -9.80 1.54 -10.52
CA ALA A 6 -9.58 1.61 -9.07
C ALA A 6 -8.44 0.69 -8.63
N ARG A 7 -8.43 -0.58 -9.10
CA ARG A 7 -7.34 -1.52 -8.80
C ARG A 7 -6.00 -1.05 -9.39
N ALA A 8 -6.00 -0.54 -10.62
CA ALA A 8 -4.79 0.01 -11.24
C ALA A 8 -4.20 1.18 -10.44
N ARG A 9 -5.04 2.07 -9.89
CA ARG A 9 -4.57 3.16 -9.01
C ARG A 9 -3.98 2.63 -7.72
N LYS A 10 -4.61 1.65 -7.08
CA LYS A 10 -4.06 0.99 -5.88
C LYS A 10 -2.69 0.38 -6.15
N ILE A 11 -2.56 -0.37 -7.24
CA ILE A 11 -1.28 -0.96 -7.68
C ILE A 11 -0.23 0.13 -7.94
N GLN A 12 -0.60 1.20 -8.65
CA GLN A 12 0.29 2.31 -8.94
C GLN A 12 0.81 3.00 -7.67
N ARG A 13 -0.02 3.11 -6.62
CA ARG A 13 0.40 3.59 -5.31
C ARG A 13 1.25 2.57 -4.56
N PHE A 14 0.89 1.29 -4.61
CA PHE A 14 1.57 0.21 -3.89
C PHE A 14 2.99 -0.08 -4.41
N LEU A 15 3.30 0.35 -5.64
CA LEU A 15 4.67 0.38 -6.16
C LEU A 15 5.56 1.44 -5.49
N SER A 16 4.98 2.38 -4.74
CA SER A 16 5.75 3.32 -3.92
C SER A 16 6.08 2.72 -2.57
N GLN A 17 7.35 2.82 -2.18
CA GLN A 17 7.83 2.37 -0.88
C GLN A 17 8.78 3.43 -0.28
N PRO A 18 8.83 3.56 1.05
CA PRO A 18 9.84 4.38 1.69
C PRO A 18 11.22 3.73 1.56
N PHE A 19 12.20 4.51 1.09
CA PHE A 19 13.59 4.06 0.96
C PHE A 19 14.44 4.58 2.12
N ASP A 20 15.36 3.76 2.62
CA ASP A 20 16.29 4.13 3.70
C ASP A 20 17.06 5.42 3.37
N VAL A 21 17.55 5.53 2.14
CA VAL A 21 18.29 6.70 1.64
C VAL A 21 17.41 7.95 1.52
N ALA A 22 16.10 7.77 1.38
CA ALA A 22 15.15 8.87 1.22
C ALA A 22 14.62 9.40 2.56
N LYS A 23 14.93 8.75 3.70
CA LYS A 23 14.47 9.15 5.04
C LYS A 23 14.72 10.62 5.35
N VAL A 24 15.86 11.16 4.88
CA VAL A 24 16.23 12.58 5.08
C VAL A 24 15.24 13.55 4.41
N PHE A 25 14.55 13.11 3.36
CA PHE A 25 13.58 13.90 2.60
C PHE A 25 12.13 13.57 2.97
N THR A 26 11.83 12.30 3.26
CA THR A 26 10.45 11.84 3.52
C THR A 26 10.08 11.86 5.00
N GLY A 27 11.06 11.81 5.90
CA GLY A 27 10.85 11.65 7.34
C GLY A 27 10.43 10.25 7.78
N SER A 28 10.20 9.33 6.84
CA SER A 28 9.78 7.95 7.11
C SER A 28 10.96 6.99 7.06
N ASP A 29 10.97 6.01 7.96
CA ASP A 29 11.91 4.89 7.91
C ASP A 29 11.71 4.06 6.63
N GLY A 30 12.82 3.60 6.05
CA GLY A 30 12.79 2.73 4.89
C GLY A 30 12.26 1.35 5.25
N VAL A 31 11.60 0.72 4.28
CA VAL A 31 11.05 -0.64 4.44
C VAL A 31 11.57 -1.54 3.34
N GLN A 32 12.10 -2.70 3.75
CA GLN A 32 12.50 -3.76 2.83
C GLN A 32 11.46 -4.87 2.81
N VAL A 33 10.88 -5.11 1.65
CA VAL A 33 9.85 -6.13 1.45
C VAL A 33 10.48 -7.35 0.76
N PRO A 34 10.41 -8.55 1.35
CA PRO A 34 10.86 -9.78 0.71
C PRO A 34 10.11 -10.07 -0.60
N LEU A 35 10.79 -10.69 -1.56
CA LEU A 35 10.20 -11.03 -2.86
C LEU A 35 8.91 -11.86 -2.74
N THR A 36 8.88 -12.82 -1.82
CA THR A 36 7.72 -13.69 -1.59
C THR A 36 6.51 -12.88 -1.14
N GLU A 37 6.71 -11.97 -0.19
CA GLU A 37 5.68 -11.09 0.34
C GLU A 37 5.16 -10.12 -0.73
N THR A 38 6.05 -9.56 -1.56
CA THR A 38 5.66 -8.72 -2.70
C THR A 38 4.75 -9.49 -3.65
N ILE A 39 5.14 -10.70 -4.06
CA ILE A 39 4.34 -11.49 -5.01
C ILE A 39 2.97 -11.83 -4.43
N GLU A 40 2.89 -12.23 -3.16
CA GLU A 40 1.63 -12.55 -2.48
C GLU A 40 0.72 -11.32 -2.36
N SER A 41 1.29 -10.18 -1.93
CA SER A 41 0.56 -8.92 -1.76
C SER A 41 -0.04 -8.43 -3.07
N PHE A 42 0.74 -8.41 -4.15
CA PHE A 42 0.24 -7.97 -5.46
C PHE A 42 -0.81 -8.93 -6.04
N LYS A 43 -0.66 -10.25 -5.85
CA LYS A 43 -1.68 -11.23 -6.28
C LYS A 43 -3.02 -10.98 -5.58
N ALA A 44 -3.01 -10.75 -4.27
CA ALA A 44 -4.22 -10.50 -3.50
C ALA A 44 -4.91 -9.17 -3.88
N VAL A 45 -4.13 -8.11 -4.19
CA VAL A 45 -4.68 -6.85 -4.72
C VAL A 45 -5.34 -7.03 -6.09
N VAL A 46 -4.71 -7.80 -6.99
CA VAL A 46 -5.28 -8.10 -8.31
C VAL A 46 -6.55 -8.97 -8.21
N ALA A 47 -6.55 -9.94 -7.29
CA ALA A 47 -7.71 -10.77 -6.97
C ALA A 47 -8.88 -9.96 -6.38
N GLY A 48 -8.62 -8.78 -5.83
CA GLY A 48 -9.63 -7.87 -5.29
C GLY A 48 -9.90 -8.05 -3.80
N GLU A 49 -9.06 -8.80 -3.09
CA GLU A 49 -9.21 -9.06 -1.64
C GLU A 49 -9.21 -7.76 -0.83
N TYR A 50 -8.51 -6.73 -1.33
CA TYR A 50 -8.36 -5.42 -0.69
C TYR A 50 -9.13 -4.29 -1.40
N ASP A 51 -10.19 -4.64 -2.14
CA ASP A 51 -11.01 -3.64 -2.83
C ASP A 51 -11.72 -2.67 -1.87
N HIS A 52 -11.99 -3.13 -0.64
CA HIS A 52 -12.63 -2.34 0.42
C HIS A 52 -11.69 -1.28 1.04
N LEU A 53 -10.37 -1.40 0.87
CA LEU A 53 -9.41 -0.44 1.43
C LEU A 53 -9.30 0.82 0.55
N PRO A 54 -9.10 2.02 1.14
CA PRO A 54 -8.97 3.26 0.39
C PRO A 54 -7.66 3.32 -0.39
N GLU A 55 -7.65 4.00 -1.55
CA GLU A 55 -6.45 4.14 -2.40
C GLU A 55 -5.25 4.75 -1.66
N GLY A 56 -5.51 5.66 -0.71
CA GLY A 56 -4.46 6.31 0.09
C GLY A 56 -3.70 5.39 1.04
N ALA A 57 -4.29 4.25 1.42
CA ALA A 57 -3.63 3.27 2.28
C ALA A 57 -2.47 2.54 1.56
N PHE A 58 -2.49 2.50 0.23
CA PHE A 58 -1.46 1.85 -0.59
C PHE A 58 -0.25 2.74 -0.87
N TYR A 59 -0.23 3.99 -0.40
CA TYR A 59 0.84 4.93 -0.72
C TYR A 59 1.95 4.91 0.34
N MET A 60 3.21 4.84 -0.07
CA MET A 60 4.40 4.88 0.81
C MET A 60 4.28 3.89 1.97
N VAL A 61 4.16 2.61 1.62
CA VAL A 61 4.08 1.47 2.53
C VAL A 61 4.95 0.35 1.97
N GLY A 62 5.36 -0.58 2.82
CA GLY A 62 6.07 -1.79 2.39
C GLY A 62 5.09 -2.89 1.97
N GLY A 63 4.68 -3.68 2.96
CA GLY A 63 3.84 -4.86 2.77
C GLY A 63 2.33 -4.59 2.88
N ILE A 64 1.53 -5.64 2.68
CA ILE A 64 0.07 -5.54 2.79
C ILE A 64 -0.42 -5.31 4.23
N GLU A 65 0.34 -5.76 5.22
CA GLU A 65 0.00 -5.53 6.63
C GLU A 65 0.10 -4.04 6.99
N GLU A 66 1.08 -3.32 6.44
CA GLU A 66 1.17 -1.87 6.60
C GLU A 66 0.02 -1.14 5.91
N VAL A 67 -0.45 -1.64 4.75
CA VAL A 67 -1.65 -1.11 4.09
C VAL A 67 -2.86 -1.21 5.01
N LYS A 68 -3.07 -2.37 5.65
CA LYS A 68 -4.18 -2.59 6.60
C LYS A 68 -4.07 -1.65 7.80
N ALA A 69 -2.92 -1.61 8.45
CA ALA A 69 -2.69 -0.74 9.61
C ALA A 69 -2.90 0.74 9.27
N LYS A 70 -2.45 1.17 8.08
CA LYS A 70 -2.65 2.53 7.60
C LYS A 70 -4.12 2.82 7.30
N ALA A 71 -4.85 1.88 6.70
CA ALA A 71 -6.28 2.02 6.45
C ALA A 71 -7.07 2.14 7.76
N GLU A 72 -6.74 1.35 8.78
CA GLU A 72 -7.35 1.44 10.11
C GLU A 72 -7.11 2.81 10.75
N LYS A 73 -5.87 3.31 10.69
CA LYS A 73 -5.54 4.65 11.17
C LYS A 73 -6.34 5.74 10.44
N MET A 74 -6.43 5.66 9.11
CA MET A 74 -7.22 6.60 8.31
C MET A 74 -8.71 6.55 8.64
N ALA A 75 -9.25 5.38 9.00
CA ALA A 75 -10.63 5.23 9.42
C ALA A 75 -10.86 5.84 10.81
N ALA A 76 -9.90 5.67 11.74
CA ALA A 76 -9.96 6.27 13.07
C ALA A 76 -9.85 7.80 13.03
N ASP A 77 -8.98 8.36 12.19
CA ASP A 77 -8.80 9.81 12.05
C ASP A 77 -10.02 10.51 11.38
N ALA A 78 -10.88 9.74 10.70
CA ALA A 78 -12.09 10.24 10.02
C ALA A 78 -13.36 10.16 10.90
N ALA A 79 -13.28 9.52 12.08
CA ALA A 79 -14.38 9.37 13.04
C ALA A 79 -14.35 10.50 14.09
#